data_AF-A0A2X1PVY8-F1
#
_entry.id   AF-A0A2X1PVY8-F1
#
_cell.length_a   1.000
_cell.length_b   1.000
_cell.length_c   1.000
_cell.angle_alpha   90.00
_cell.angle_beta   90.00
_cell.angle_gamma   90.00
#
_symmetry.space_group_name_H-M   'P 1'
#
loop_
_entity.id
_entity.type
_entity.pdbx_description
1 polymer ?
#
loop_
_entity_poly.entity_id
_entity_poly.type
_entity_poly.pdbx_seq_one_letter_code
_entity_poly.pdbx_strand_id
1 'polypeptide(L)'
;MKIFSVRQTVLPALLVLSPVVFAADEQTMIVSAAPQVVSELDTPAAVSVVDGEEMRLATPRINLSESLTGVPGLQVQNRQNYAQDLQLSIRGFGSRSTYGIRGIRLYVDGIPATMPDGQGQTSNIDLSSVQNVEVLRGPFSALYGNASGGVMNVTTQTGQQPPTIEASSYYGSFGSWRYGLKATGATGDGTQPGDVDYTVSTTRFTTHGYRDHSGAQKNLANAKLGVRIDEASKLSLIFNSVDIKADDPGGANQSRMEG
;
A
#
# COMPACT_ATOMS: atom_id res chain seq x y z
N MET A 1 -43.02 63.71 -16.21
CA MET A 1 -43.70 62.59 -16.91
C MET A 1 -43.28 61.30 -16.23
N LYS A 2 -44.28 60.54 -15.75
CA LYS A 2 -44.25 59.25 -15.02
C LYS A 2 -43.78 59.30 -13.54
N ILE A 3 -44.80 59.46 -12.71
CA ILE A 3 -44.91 59.25 -11.26
C ILE A 3 -45.27 57.78 -11.02
N PHE A 4 -44.58 57.07 -10.12
CA PHE A 4 -45.08 55.84 -9.45
C PHE A 4 -44.36 55.73 -8.09
N SER A 5 -44.96 56.25 -7.01
CA SER A 5 -45.80 55.54 -6.02
C SER A 5 -44.99 54.62 -5.08
N VAL A 6 -44.56 55.19 -3.96
CA VAL A 6 -44.05 54.47 -2.78
C VAL A 6 -45.25 53.92 -2.01
N ARG A 7 -45.29 52.60 -1.79
CA ARG A 7 -46.16 51.97 -0.80
C ARG A 7 -45.32 51.54 0.39
N GLN A 8 -45.50 52.24 1.51
CA GLN A 8 -45.10 51.74 2.83
C GLN A 8 -46.02 50.59 3.22
N THR A 9 -45.43 49.45 3.55
CA THR A 9 -46.06 48.40 4.34
C THR A 9 -45.20 48.18 5.57
N VAL A 10 -45.71 48.63 6.71
CA VAL A 10 -45.22 48.31 8.04
C VAL A 10 -45.58 46.85 8.30
N LEU A 11 -44.58 45.99 8.53
CA LEU A 11 -44.77 44.63 9.04
C LEU A 11 -44.16 44.55 10.45
N PRO A 12 -44.84 43.97 11.44
CA PRO A 12 -44.35 43.89 12.80
C PRO A 12 -43.17 42.91 12.89
N ALA A 13 -42.13 43.30 13.63
CA ALA A 13 -41.04 42.42 14.00
C ALA A 13 -41.55 41.34 14.96
N LEU A 14 -41.84 40.15 14.43
CA LEU A 14 -41.95 38.93 15.24
C LEU A 14 -40.54 38.36 15.41
N LEU A 15 -39.98 38.53 16.61
CA LEU A 15 -38.79 37.81 17.07
C LEU A 15 -39.18 36.34 17.27
N VAL A 16 -39.00 35.52 16.25
CA VAL A 16 -39.05 34.06 16.39
C VAL A 16 -37.67 33.62 16.88
N LEU A 17 -37.55 33.32 18.16
CA LEU A 17 -36.40 32.55 18.67
C LEU A 17 -36.47 31.16 18.06
N SER A 18 -35.68 30.91 17.02
CA SER A 18 -35.39 29.55 16.57
C SER A 18 -34.58 28.85 17.66
N PRO A 19 -34.98 27.67 18.16
CA PRO A 19 -34.09 26.87 18.97
C PRO A 19 -32.90 26.47 18.10
N VAL A 20 -31.71 26.89 18.50
CA VAL A 20 -30.45 26.32 18.02
C VAL A 20 -30.46 24.87 18.49
N VAL A 21 -30.89 23.97 17.62
CA VAL A 21 -30.67 22.54 17.80
C VAL A 21 -29.19 22.35 17.59
N PHE A 22 -28.44 22.25 18.69
CA PHE A 22 -27.13 21.63 18.65
C PHE A 22 -27.37 20.19 18.21
N ALA A 23 -27.05 19.90 16.95
CA ALA A 23 -26.81 18.53 16.53
C ALA A 23 -25.71 18.02 17.45
N ALA A 24 -26.07 17.11 18.36
CA ALA A 24 -25.08 16.34 19.07
C ALA A 24 -24.25 15.66 18.00
N ASP A 25 -22.96 16.03 17.95
CA ASP A 25 -21.95 15.29 17.23
C ASP A 25 -22.02 13.87 17.79
N GLU A 26 -22.69 12.97 17.07
CA GLU A 26 -22.63 11.54 17.34
C GLU A 26 -21.15 11.21 17.20
N GLN A 27 -20.44 11.20 18.34
CA GLN A 27 -19.12 10.64 18.43
C GLN A 27 -19.27 9.14 18.15
N THR A 28 -19.31 8.80 16.87
CA THR A 28 -19.20 7.43 16.39
C THR A 28 -17.91 6.86 16.96
N MET A 29 -18.04 6.09 18.03
CA MET A 29 -16.95 5.33 18.60
C MET A 29 -16.66 4.20 17.62
N ILE A 30 -15.73 4.43 16.70
CA ILE A 30 -15.20 3.39 15.82
C ILE A 30 -14.31 2.49 16.70
N VAL A 31 -14.88 1.40 17.20
CA VAL A 31 -14.11 0.34 17.86
C VAL A 31 -13.48 -0.52 16.76
N SER A 32 -12.35 -0.08 16.24
CA SER A 32 -11.56 -0.86 15.29
C SER A 32 -10.56 -1.73 16.04
N ALA A 33 -10.66 -3.05 15.88
CA ALA A 33 -9.59 -3.99 16.29
C ALA A 33 -8.39 -3.95 15.33
N ALA A 34 -8.54 -3.29 14.17
CA ALA A 34 -7.49 -3.09 13.19
C ALA A 34 -6.85 -1.70 13.37
N PRO A 35 -5.53 -1.58 13.18
CA PRO A 35 -4.89 -0.28 13.16
C PRO A 35 -5.52 0.61 12.07
N GLN A 36 -5.98 1.80 12.45
CA GLN A 36 -6.59 2.73 11.50
C GLN A 36 -5.55 3.27 10.52
N VAL A 37 -5.96 3.53 9.28
CA VAL A 37 -5.19 4.30 8.30
C VAL A 37 -4.90 5.67 8.92
N VAL A 38 -3.63 5.92 9.20
CA VAL A 38 -3.21 7.11 9.94
C VAL A 38 -2.92 8.21 8.92
N SER A 39 -3.73 9.27 8.92
CA SER A 39 -3.44 10.51 8.20
C SER A 39 -2.12 11.09 8.72
N GLU A 40 -1.21 11.47 7.81
CA GLU A 40 0.06 12.11 8.18
C GLU A 40 -0.14 13.39 9.00
N LEU A 41 -1.26 14.08 8.79
CA LEU A 41 -1.54 15.39 9.38
C LEU A 41 -2.12 15.29 10.79
N ASP A 42 -2.79 14.18 11.11
CA ASP A 42 -3.61 14.05 12.32
C ASP A 42 -2.96 13.17 13.40
N THR A 43 -1.71 12.73 13.16
CA THR A 43 -1.01 11.83 14.07
C THR A 43 0.21 12.46 14.73
N PRO A 44 0.43 12.24 16.03
CA PRO A 44 1.68 12.63 16.69
C PRO A 44 2.88 11.74 16.28
N ALA A 45 2.65 10.70 15.48
CA ALA A 45 3.67 9.74 15.06
C ALA A 45 4.37 10.15 13.75
N ALA A 46 5.62 9.70 13.55
CA ALA A 46 6.35 9.96 12.31
C ALA A 46 5.95 8.99 11.20
N VAL A 47 4.83 9.27 10.52
CA VAL A 47 4.28 8.48 9.40
C VAL A 47 4.72 9.07 8.06
N SER A 48 4.94 8.21 7.06
CA SER A 48 5.04 8.60 5.65
C SER A 48 4.16 7.70 4.81
N VAL A 49 3.44 8.26 3.85
CA VAL A 49 2.59 7.56 2.91
C VAL A 49 3.15 7.79 1.51
N VAL A 50 3.36 6.70 0.78
CA VAL A 50 3.77 6.73 -0.63
C VAL A 50 2.60 6.24 -1.46
N ASP A 51 2.15 7.07 -2.40
CA ASP A 51 1.04 6.72 -3.28
C ASP A 51 1.47 5.69 -4.34
N GLY A 52 0.64 4.68 -4.57
CA GLY A 52 0.92 3.60 -5.50
C GLY A 52 1.05 4.07 -6.95
N GLU A 53 0.37 5.15 -7.34
CA GLU A 53 0.52 5.73 -8.68
C GLU A 53 1.91 6.35 -8.87
N GLU A 54 2.40 7.06 -7.86
CA GLU A 54 3.79 7.55 -7.85
C GLU A 54 4.79 6.39 -7.86
N MET A 55 4.52 5.31 -7.11
CA MET A 55 5.38 4.13 -7.12
C MET A 55 5.48 3.47 -8.50
N ARG A 56 4.41 3.53 -9.31
CA ARG A 56 4.32 2.94 -10.64
C ARG A 56 4.89 3.85 -11.74
N LEU A 57 5.02 5.13 -11.48
CA LEU A 57 5.42 6.11 -12.48
C LEU A 57 6.88 5.88 -12.92
N ALA A 58 7.07 5.46 -14.17
CA ALA A 58 8.38 5.24 -14.78
C ALA A 58 9.29 4.24 -14.05
N THR A 59 8.72 3.26 -13.33
CA THR A 59 9.47 2.21 -12.63
C THR A 59 9.26 0.83 -13.26
N PRO A 60 10.23 -0.10 -13.08
CA PRO A 60 10.05 -1.50 -13.45
C PRO A 60 8.90 -2.21 -12.70
N ARG A 61 8.47 -1.69 -11.54
CA ARG A 61 7.42 -2.28 -10.67
C ARG A 61 7.80 -3.68 -10.17
N ILE A 62 9.08 -3.93 -9.92
CA ILE A 62 9.58 -5.26 -9.50
C ILE A 62 9.90 -5.26 -8.01
N ASN A 63 10.64 -4.26 -7.54
CA ASN A 63 11.16 -4.20 -6.17
C ASN A 63 10.69 -2.94 -5.45
N LEU A 64 10.40 -3.06 -4.15
CA LEU A 64 10.03 -1.92 -3.31
C LEU A 64 11.12 -0.84 -3.21
N SER A 65 12.39 -1.22 -3.39
CA SER A 65 13.52 -0.28 -3.40
C SER A 65 13.42 0.75 -4.53
N GLU A 66 12.74 0.43 -5.63
CA GLU A 66 12.57 1.35 -6.77
C GLU A 66 11.70 2.56 -6.39
N SER A 67 10.74 2.38 -5.48
CA SER A 67 9.75 3.41 -5.16
C SER A 67 9.89 3.98 -3.76
N LEU A 68 10.43 3.21 -2.80
CA LEU A 68 10.49 3.63 -1.38
C LEU A 68 11.81 4.32 -0.98
N THR A 69 12.74 4.53 -1.90
CA THR A 69 14.06 5.15 -1.60
C THR A 69 13.93 6.61 -1.10
N GLY A 70 12.84 7.30 -1.42
CA GLY A 70 12.59 8.68 -0.97
C GLY A 70 12.10 8.84 0.47
N VAL A 71 11.73 7.75 1.16
CA VAL A 71 11.12 7.82 2.49
C VAL A 71 12.19 8.07 3.57
N PRO A 72 12.12 9.18 4.35
CA PRO A 72 13.18 9.51 5.29
C PRO A 72 13.29 8.48 6.42
N GLY A 73 14.51 8.09 6.77
CA GLY A 73 14.77 7.10 7.82
C GLY A 73 14.36 5.66 7.46
N LEU A 74 13.86 5.41 6.25
CA LEU A 74 13.71 4.08 5.67
C LEU A 74 14.92 3.85 4.74
N GLN A 75 15.62 2.73 4.93
CA GLN A 75 16.67 2.29 4.02
C GLN A 75 16.21 0.99 3.38
N VAL A 76 16.04 1.00 2.05
CA VAL A 76 15.69 -0.18 1.26
C VAL A 76 16.78 -0.38 0.22
N GLN A 77 17.51 -1.49 0.32
CA GLN A 77 18.56 -1.83 -0.64
C GLN A 77 18.18 -3.08 -1.42
N ASN A 78 18.27 -2.98 -2.75
CA ASN A 78 18.08 -4.12 -3.64
C ASN A 78 19.37 -4.95 -3.71
N ARG A 79 19.29 -6.24 -3.41
CA ARG A 79 20.40 -7.17 -3.57
C ARG A 79 20.56 -7.68 -5.00
N GLN A 80 19.54 -7.43 -5.85
CA GLN A 80 19.39 -8.03 -7.18
C GLN A 80 19.51 -9.56 -7.17
N ASN A 81 19.19 -10.17 -6.02
CA ASN A 81 19.18 -11.60 -5.79
C ASN A 81 17.78 -11.96 -5.29
N TYR A 82 16.97 -12.55 -6.16
CA TYR A 82 15.58 -12.88 -5.87
C TYR A 82 15.42 -14.18 -5.08
N ALA A 83 16.51 -14.89 -4.79
CA ALA A 83 16.52 -15.98 -3.81
C ALA A 83 16.60 -15.45 -2.36
N GLN A 84 16.84 -14.15 -2.17
CA GLN A 84 16.95 -13.48 -0.89
C GLN A 84 15.99 -12.28 -0.83
N ASP A 85 15.64 -11.86 0.38
CA ASP A 85 14.79 -10.67 0.59
C ASP A 85 15.56 -9.35 0.43
N LEU A 86 14.81 -8.26 0.25
CA LEU A 86 15.38 -6.90 0.25
C LEU A 86 15.99 -6.59 1.63
N GLN A 87 17.10 -5.85 1.62
CA GLN A 87 17.67 -5.35 2.86
C GLN A 87 16.92 -4.08 3.27
N LEU A 88 16.00 -4.25 4.22
CA LEU A 88 15.11 -3.21 4.71
C LEU A 88 15.45 -2.87 6.16
N SER A 89 15.63 -1.58 6.45
CA SER A 89 15.74 -1.10 7.83
C SER A 89 15.04 0.23 8.03
N ILE A 90 14.55 0.47 9.25
CA ILE A 90 13.92 1.72 9.66
C ILE A 90 14.70 2.29 10.84
N ARG A 91 15.28 3.48 10.68
CA ARG A 91 16.14 4.14 11.70
C ARG A 91 17.19 3.18 12.31
N GLY A 92 17.79 2.35 11.46
CA GLY A 92 18.82 1.37 11.83
C GLY A 92 18.30 0.01 12.33
N PHE A 93 17.02 -0.11 12.68
CA PHE A 93 16.42 -1.39 13.07
C PHE A 93 16.25 -2.30 11.84
N GLY A 94 16.79 -3.50 11.92
CA GLY A 94 16.83 -4.47 10.82
C GLY A 94 18.13 -4.47 10.00
N SER A 95 19.00 -3.48 10.20
CA SER A 95 20.29 -3.36 9.49
C SER A 95 21.24 -4.54 9.73
N ARG A 96 21.13 -5.21 10.88
CA ARG A 96 21.96 -6.38 11.27
C ARG A 96 21.49 -7.70 10.64
N SER A 97 20.37 -7.71 9.92
CA SER A 97 19.83 -8.91 9.32
C SER A 97 20.56 -9.28 8.04
N THR A 98 21.11 -10.49 7.98
CA THR A 98 21.97 -10.94 6.88
C THR A 98 21.19 -11.48 5.67
N TYR A 99 20.08 -12.19 5.87
CA TYR A 99 19.36 -12.91 4.78
C TYR A 99 17.86 -12.60 4.68
N GLY A 100 17.33 -11.81 5.60
CA GLY A 100 15.91 -11.47 5.62
C GLY A 100 15.66 -10.13 6.28
N ILE A 101 14.40 -9.87 6.63
CA ILE A 101 14.03 -8.65 7.33
C ILE A 101 13.78 -8.99 8.81
N ARG A 102 14.33 -8.20 9.73
CA ARG A 102 14.13 -8.38 11.17
C ARG A 102 13.94 -7.05 11.88
N GLY A 103 13.25 -7.05 13.01
CA GLY A 103 13.12 -5.87 13.89
C GLY A 103 12.14 -4.79 13.43
N ILE A 104 11.42 -5.04 12.33
CA ILE A 104 10.31 -4.22 11.82
C ILE A 104 9.11 -5.11 11.52
N ARG A 105 7.91 -4.54 11.50
CA ARG A 105 6.68 -5.24 11.09
C ARG A 105 6.27 -4.86 9.68
N LEU A 106 5.87 -5.86 8.90
CA LEU A 106 5.35 -5.70 7.56
C LEU A 106 3.93 -6.27 7.51
N TYR A 107 3.02 -5.52 6.93
CA TYR A 107 1.64 -5.93 6.66
C TYR A 107 1.33 -5.74 5.18
N VAL A 108 0.59 -6.68 4.60
CA VAL A 108 0.06 -6.61 3.24
C VAL A 108 -1.44 -6.87 3.32
N ASP A 109 -2.25 -5.84 3.06
CA ASP A 109 -3.71 -5.85 3.26
C ASP A 109 -4.12 -6.35 4.66
N GLY A 110 -3.36 -5.93 5.70
CA GLY A 110 -3.58 -6.36 7.08
C GLY A 110 -3.08 -7.77 7.41
N ILE A 111 -2.61 -8.55 6.43
CA ILE A 111 -1.99 -9.86 6.66
C ILE A 111 -0.52 -9.64 7.06
N PRO A 112 -0.06 -10.17 8.20
CA PRO A 112 1.33 -9.98 8.61
C PRO A 112 2.28 -10.74 7.67
N ALA A 113 3.15 -10.01 6.98
CA ALA A 113 4.28 -10.58 6.21
C ALA A 113 5.52 -10.83 7.09
N THR A 114 5.36 -10.64 8.40
CA THR A 114 6.38 -10.86 9.43
C THR A 114 5.87 -11.88 10.44
N MET A 115 6.68 -12.90 10.70
CA MET A 115 6.37 -13.98 11.62
C MET A 115 6.47 -13.52 13.09
N PRO A 116 5.90 -14.26 14.06
CA PRO A 116 5.98 -13.92 15.48
C PRO A 116 7.42 -13.82 16.02
N ASP A 117 8.35 -14.59 15.44
CA ASP A 117 9.79 -14.57 15.74
C ASP A 117 10.53 -13.31 15.23
N GLY A 118 9.82 -12.43 14.52
CA GLY A 118 10.32 -11.17 13.98
C GLY A 118 10.99 -11.28 12.61
N GLN A 119 11.00 -12.45 11.96
CA GLN A 119 11.47 -12.60 10.58
C GLN A 119 10.39 -12.17 9.59
N GLY A 120 10.75 -11.38 8.58
CA GLY A 120 9.84 -10.89 7.54
C GLY A 120 10.33 -11.19 6.13
N GLN A 121 9.36 -11.25 5.22
CA GLN A 121 9.57 -11.43 3.78
C GLN A 121 8.84 -10.33 3.00
N THR A 122 9.42 -9.94 1.86
CA THR A 122 8.89 -8.89 0.95
C THR A 122 8.41 -9.42 -0.40
N SER A 123 8.68 -10.70 -0.69
CA SER A 123 8.37 -11.34 -1.96
C SER A 123 6.89 -11.25 -2.38
N ASN A 124 5.97 -11.21 -1.41
CA ASN A 124 4.52 -11.21 -1.62
C ASN A 124 3.89 -9.91 -2.13
N ILE A 125 4.67 -8.83 -2.24
CA ILE A 125 4.12 -7.53 -2.58
C ILE A 125 4.16 -7.33 -4.11
N ASP A 126 2.99 -7.17 -4.73
CA ASP A 126 2.86 -6.81 -6.15
C ASP A 126 2.67 -5.31 -6.31
N LEU A 127 3.73 -4.59 -6.71
CA LEU A 127 3.68 -3.14 -6.94
C LEU A 127 2.67 -2.73 -8.03
N SER A 128 2.17 -3.67 -8.85
CA SER A 128 1.19 -3.32 -9.88
C SER A 128 -0.21 -3.05 -9.36
N SER A 129 -0.60 -3.63 -8.23
CA SER A 129 -1.92 -3.45 -7.62
C SER A 129 -1.87 -2.73 -6.26
N VAL A 130 -0.73 -2.17 -5.86
CA VAL A 130 -0.62 -1.39 -4.60
C VAL A 130 -1.36 -0.05 -4.73
N GLN A 131 -2.19 0.28 -3.74
CA GLN A 131 -2.79 1.60 -3.61
C GLN A 131 -1.85 2.58 -2.94
N ASN A 132 -1.27 2.19 -1.81
CA ASN A 132 -0.34 3.01 -1.04
C ASN A 132 0.52 2.14 -0.12
N VAL A 133 1.66 2.69 0.28
CA VAL A 133 2.54 2.12 1.30
C VAL A 133 2.72 3.13 2.41
N GLU A 134 2.34 2.74 3.61
CA GLU A 134 2.44 3.55 4.81
C GLU A 134 3.60 3.06 5.67
N VAL A 135 4.45 3.97 6.13
CA VAL A 135 5.64 3.67 6.93
C VAL A 135 5.56 4.46 8.23
N LEU A 136 5.23 3.77 9.31
CA LEU A 136 5.24 4.31 10.67
C LEU A 136 6.61 4.05 11.30
N ARG A 137 7.28 5.13 11.72
CA ARG A 137 8.65 5.07 12.26
C ARG A 137 8.67 5.49 13.73
N GLY A 138 9.45 4.78 14.54
CA GLY A 138 9.68 5.13 15.94
C GLY A 138 8.73 4.45 16.93
N PRO A 139 8.65 4.92 18.19
CA PRO A 139 8.14 4.16 19.33
C PRO A 139 6.70 3.66 19.21
N PHE A 140 5.85 4.38 18.47
CA PHE A 140 4.46 3.97 18.23
C PHE A 140 4.34 2.65 17.46
N SER A 141 5.41 2.15 16.83
CA SER A 141 5.43 0.83 16.19
C SER A 141 5.16 -0.31 17.18
N ALA A 142 5.45 -0.12 18.47
CA ALA A 142 5.21 -1.12 19.51
C ALA A 142 3.73 -1.52 19.64
N LEU A 143 2.79 -0.68 19.18
CA LEU A 143 1.36 -1.00 19.15
C LEU A 143 1.02 -2.15 18.17
N TYR A 144 1.89 -2.40 17.20
CA TYR A 144 1.71 -3.44 16.17
C TYR A 144 2.45 -4.74 16.55
N GLY A 145 2.69 -4.95 17.84
CA GLY A 145 3.33 -6.16 18.38
C GLY A 145 4.85 -6.04 18.47
N ASN A 146 5.55 -7.15 18.20
CA ASN A 146 7.02 -7.20 18.26
C ASN A 146 7.64 -6.44 17.07
N ALA A 147 7.57 -5.11 17.09
CA ALA A 147 8.04 -4.17 16.08
C ALA A 147 8.94 -3.11 16.73
N SER A 148 10.25 -3.41 16.83
CA SER A 148 11.17 -2.55 17.57
C SER A 148 11.55 -1.25 16.86
N GLY A 149 11.48 -1.20 15.52
CA GLY A 149 11.92 -0.03 14.75
C GLY A 149 10.85 0.73 13.99
N GLY A 150 9.83 0.03 13.51
CA GLY A 150 8.83 0.59 12.62
C GLY A 150 7.87 -0.45 12.06
N VAL A 151 6.81 0.06 11.43
CA VAL A 151 5.79 -0.73 10.74
C VAL A 151 5.68 -0.21 9.31
N MET A 152 5.63 -1.12 8.35
CA MET A 152 5.26 -0.82 6.98
C MET A 152 3.97 -1.56 6.66
N ASN A 153 2.97 -0.82 6.22
CA ASN A 153 1.67 -1.34 5.83
C ASN A 153 1.46 -1.09 4.34
N VAL A 154 1.24 -2.15 3.59
CA VAL A 154 0.98 -2.11 2.16
C VAL A 154 -0.48 -2.41 1.94
N THR A 155 -1.19 -1.54 1.23
CA THR A 155 -2.61 -1.73 0.92
C THR A 155 -2.78 -1.85 -0.59
N THR A 156 -3.55 -2.85 -1.02
CA THR A 156 -3.91 -3.09 -2.43
C THR A 156 -5.08 -2.21 -2.86
N GLN A 157 -5.08 -1.79 -4.12
CA GLN A 157 -6.13 -1.00 -4.77
C GLN A 157 -7.51 -1.64 -4.59
N THR A 158 -8.47 -0.82 -4.17
CA THR A 158 -9.89 -1.16 -4.17
C THR A 158 -10.49 -0.75 -5.52
N GLY A 159 -11.27 -1.64 -6.13
CA GLY A 159 -11.89 -1.38 -7.42
C GLY A 159 -12.93 -0.28 -7.36
N GLN A 160 -13.00 0.52 -8.42
CA GLN A 160 -13.92 1.65 -8.56
C GLN A 160 -14.50 1.70 -9.98
N GLN A 161 -15.53 2.51 -10.17
CA GLN A 161 -16.07 2.80 -11.51
C GLN A 161 -15.17 3.81 -12.26
N PRO A 162 -15.01 3.68 -13.58
CA PRO A 162 -15.46 2.57 -14.44
C PRO A 162 -14.50 1.36 -14.35
N PRO A 163 -14.94 0.15 -14.75
CA PRO A 163 -14.04 -0.99 -14.90
C PRO A 163 -12.90 -0.68 -15.87
N THR A 164 -11.67 -0.92 -15.44
CA THR A 164 -10.46 -0.70 -16.23
C THR A 164 -9.63 -1.96 -16.31
N ILE A 165 -8.95 -2.11 -17.44
CA ILE A 165 -7.96 -3.15 -17.66
C ILE A 165 -6.65 -2.45 -18.04
N GLU A 166 -5.59 -2.77 -17.31
CA GLU A 166 -4.25 -2.26 -17.52
C GLU A 166 -3.34 -3.42 -17.91
N ALA A 167 -2.68 -3.30 -19.07
CA ALA A 167 -1.57 -4.15 -19.44
C ALA A 167 -0.28 -3.37 -19.23
N SER A 168 0.68 -3.97 -18.51
CA SER A 168 1.98 -3.38 -18.26
C SER A 168 3.07 -4.29 -18.83
N SER A 169 4.12 -3.68 -19.37
CA SER A 169 5.32 -4.39 -19.80
C SER A 169 6.55 -3.54 -19.54
N TYR A 170 7.66 -4.20 -19.25
CA TYR A 170 8.94 -3.57 -19.00
C TYR A 170 10.05 -4.47 -19.53
N TYR A 171 11.06 -3.86 -20.14
CA TYR A 171 12.26 -4.51 -20.62
C TYR A 171 13.47 -3.71 -20.14
N GLY A 172 14.47 -4.42 -19.62
CA GLY A 172 15.69 -3.84 -19.11
C GLY A 172 16.91 -4.69 -19.43
N SER A 173 18.07 -4.20 -19.02
CA SER A 173 19.36 -4.87 -19.22
C SER A 173 19.41 -6.26 -18.57
N PHE A 174 20.41 -7.05 -18.98
CA PHE A 174 20.66 -8.40 -18.44
C PHE A 174 19.50 -9.38 -18.71
N GLY A 175 18.85 -9.22 -19.86
CA GLY A 175 17.72 -10.03 -20.28
C GLY A 175 16.56 -10.00 -19.28
N SER A 176 16.36 -8.86 -18.61
CA SER A 176 15.31 -8.66 -17.62
C SER A 176 14.04 -8.16 -18.30
N TRP A 177 12.93 -8.85 -18.10
CA TRP A 177 11.65 -8.39 -18.61
C TRP A 177 10.51 -8.79 -17.67
N ARG A 178 9.49 -7.94 -17.66
CA ARG A 178 8.28 -8.08 -16.86
C ARG A 178 7.08 -7.79 -17.72
N TYR A 179 6.00 -8.51 -17.48
CA TYR A 179 4.68 -8.13 -17.96
C TYR A 179 3.64 -8.40 -16.88
N GLY A 180 2.52 -7.73 -16.97
CA GLY A 180 1.41 -7.94 -16.06
C GLY A 180 0.10 -7.44 -16.62
N LEU A 181 -0.97 -8.09 -16.16
CA LEU A 181 -2.34 -7.66 -16.42
C LEU A 181 -3.00 -7.35 -15.08
N LYS A 182 -3.67 -6.21 -15.02
CA LYS A 182 -4.50 -5.79 -13.91
C LYS A 182 -5.90 -5.49 -14.42
N ALA A 183 -6.91 -6.08 -13.80
CA ALA A 183 -8.31 -5.76 -14.03
C ALA A 183 -8.90 -5.26 -12.72
N THR A 184 -9.50 -4.07 -12.74
CA THR A 184 -10.10 -3.47 -11.55
C THR A 184 -11.41 -2.80 -11.91
N GLY A 185 -12.40 -2.87 -11.05
CA GLY A 185 -13.71 -2.31 -11.32
C GLY A 185 -14.64 -2.43 -10.12
N ALA A 186 -15.80 -1.82 -10.24
CA ALA A 186 -16.92 -2.00 -9.33
C ALA A 186 -18.22 -2.20 -10.12
N THR A 187 -19.28 -2.68 -9.46
CA THR A 187 -20.63 -2.76 -10.03
C THR A 187 -21.47 -1.53 -9.75
N GLY A 188 -21.11 -0.73 -8.73
CA GLY A 188 -21.80 0.49 -8.32
C GLY A 188 -20.84 1.56 -7.78
N ASP A 189 -21.40 2.59 -7.17
CA ASP A 189 -20.62 3.69 -6.56
C ASP A 189 -20.01 3.32 -5.19
N GLY A 190 -20.31 2.10 -4.71
CA GLY A 190 -19.80 1.55 -3.47
C GLY A 190 -20.66 1.91 -2.26
N THR A 191 -21.78 2.62 -2.44
CA THR A 191 -22.66 3.06 -1.35
C THR A 191 -23.81 2.10 -1.09
N GLN A 192 -24.22 1.31 -2.09
CA GLN A 192 -25.43 0.51 -2.01
C GLN A 192 -25.15 -0.92 -1.54
N PRO A 193 -26.07 -1.53 -0.76
CA PRO A 193 -26.05 -2.96 -0.51
C PRO A 193 -26.06 -3.75 -1.84
N GLY A 194 -25.14 -4.70 -1.97
CA GLY A 194 -24.95 -5.47 -3.20
C GLY A 194 -23.86 -4.91 -4.12
N ASP A 195 -23.29 -3.75 -3.83
CA ASP A 195 -22.13 -3.26 -4.58
C ASP A 195 -20.91 -4.17 -4.37
N VAL A 196 -20.32 -4.56 -5.50
CA VAL A 196 -19.15 -5.42 -5.56
C VAL A 196 -18.00 -4.62 -6.17
N ASP A 197 -16.85 -4.64 -5.49
CA ASP A 197 -15.59 -4.12 -6.01
C ASP A 197 -14.59 -5.25 -6.19
N TYR A 198 -13.78 -5.16 -7.24
CA TYR A 198 -12.76 -6.16 -7.53
C TYR A 198 -11.48 -5.51 -8.06
N THR A 199 -10.35 -6.09 -7.67
CA THR A 199 -9.04 -5.83 -8.25
C THR A 199 -8.32 -7.16 -8.36
N VAL A 200 -7.90 -7.52 -9.57
CA VAL A 200 -7.12 -8.73 -9.85
C VAL A 200 -5.87 -8.31 -10.61
N SER A 201 -4.71 -8.76 -10.17
CA SER A 201 -3.42 -8.50 -10.80
C SER A 201 -2.65 -9.79 -10.94
N THR A 202 -2.04 -10.00 -12.10
CA THR A 202 -1.06 -11.06 -12.32
C THR A 202 0.14 -10.53 -13.06
N THR A 203 1.32 -10.91 -12.59
CA THR A 203 2.57 -10.36 -13.12
C THR A 203 3.60 -11.47 -13.20
N ARG A 204 4.38 -11.45 -14.28
CA ARG A 204 5.51 -12.36 -14.48
C ARG A 204 6.75 -11.54 -14.78
N PHE A 205 7.79 -11.83 -14.04
CA PHE A 205 9.11 -11.26 -14.19
C PHE A 205 10.13 -12.36 -14.39
N THR A 206 11.08 -12.14 -15.29
CA THR A 206 12.24 -13.03 -15.46
C THR A 206 13.47 -12.21 -15.79
N THR A 207 14.63 -12.69 -15.37
CA THR A 207 15.94 -12.08 -15.63
C THR A 207 17.01 -13.14 -15.77
N HIS A 208 18.02 -12.86 -16.58
CA HIS A 208 19.23 -13.68 -16.65
C HIS A 208 20.24 -13.29 -15.55
N GLY A 209 20.01 -12.18 -14.85
CA GLY A 209 20.87 -11.69 -13.79
C GLY A 209 22.08 -10.90 -14.32
N TYR A 210 22.53 -9.92 -13.53
CA TYR A 210 23.76 -9.17 -13.83
C TYR A 210 25.03 -10.00 -13.59
N ARG A 211 24.99 -10.87 -12.59
CA ARG A 211 26.10 -11.75 -12.19
C ARG A 211 25.83 -13.18 -12.67
N ASP A 212 26.90 -13.95 -12.83
CA ASP A 212 26.79 -15.39 -13.06
C ASP A 212 25.97 -16.07 -11.97
N HIS A 213 25.13 -17.02 -12.37
CA HIS A 213 24.25 -17.77 -11.46
C HIS A 213 23.29 -16.89 -10.65
N SER A 214 22.76 -15.83 -11.29
CA SER A 214 21.80 -14.88 -10.69
C SER A 214 20.47 -14.81 -11.46
N GLY A 215 20.17 -15.82 -12.27
CA GLY A 215 18.92 -15.90 -13.01
C GLY A 215 17.72 -16.06 -12.08
N ALA A 216 16.59 -15.43 -12.42
CA ALA A 216 15.39 -15.51 -11.59
C ALA A 216 14.11 -15.43 -12.40
N GLN A 217 13.08 -16.12 -11.91
CA GLN A 217 11.71 -16.08 -12.38
C GLN A 217 10.79 -15.84 -11.18
N LYS A 218 9.90 -14.86 -11.30
CA LYS A 218 8.94 -14.49 -10.25
C LYS A 218 7.56 -14.29 -10.88
N ASN A 219 6.60 -15.08 -10.42
CA ASN A 219 5.19 -14.96 -10.79
C ASN A 219 4.42 -14.49 -9.55
N LEU A 220 3.59 -13.46 -9.72
CA LEU A 220 2.69 -12.97 -8.69
C LEU A 220 1.25 -13.05 -9.19
N ALA A 221 0.35 -13.42 -8.30
CA ALA A 221 -1.08 -13.23 -8.48
C ALA A 221 -1.66 -12.65 -7.19
N ASN A 222 -2.35 -11.53 -7.31
CA ASN A 222 -3.02 -10.84 -6.22
C ASN A 222 -4.47 -10.59 -6.63
N ALA A 223 -5.41 -10.85 -5.72
CA ALA A 223 -6.80 -10.52 -5.94
C ALA A 223 -7.42 -9.99 -4.65
N LYS A 224 -8.24 -8.95 -4.78
CA LYS A 224 -9.01 -8.34 -3.71
C LYS A 224 -10.44 -8.16 -4.20
N LEU A 225 -11.39 -8.71 -3.45
CA LEU A 225 -12.82 -8.67 -3.75
C LEU A 225 -13.55 -8.09 -2.55
N GLY A 226 -14.32 -7.03 -2.76
CA GLY A 226 -15.17 -6.42 -1.75
C GLY A 226 -16.65 -6.60 -2.10
N VAL A 227 -17.47 -6.92 -1.10
CA VAL A 227 -18.93 -6.96 -1.23
C VAL A 227 -19.54 -6.17 -0.09
N ARG A 228 -20.37 -5.18 -0.41
CA ARG A 228 -21.17 -4.46 0.58
C ARG A 228 -22.43 -5.28 0.87
N ILE A 229 -22.52 -5.83 2.08
CA ILE A 229 -23.64 -6.71 2.49
C ILE A 229 -24.87 -5.85 2.81
N ASP A 230 -24.65 -4.75 3.54
CA ASP A 230 -25.66 -3.79 3.94
C ASP A 230 -25.04 -2.38 4.05
N GLU A 231 -25.80 -1.39 4.54
CA GLU A 231 -25.33 0.00 4.63
C GLU A 231 -24.14 0.17 5.60
N ALA A 232 -23.96 -0.72 6.58
CA ALA A 232 -22.91 -0.67 7.60
C ALA A 232 -21.82 -1.76 7.44
N SER A 233 -22.13 -2.86 6.76
CA SER A 233 -21.29 -4.06 6.69
C SER A 233 -20.64 -4.23 5.32
N LYS A 234 -19.31 -4.39 5.30
CA LYS A 234 -18.53 -4.75 4.11
C LYS A 234 -17.69 -6.00 4.38
N LEU A 235 -17.74 -6.95 3.46
CA LEU A 235 -16.87 -8.12 3.46
C LEU A 235 -15.78 -7.93 2.41
N SER A 236 -14.52 -8.19 2.78
CA SER A 236 -13.38 -8.16 1.86
C SER A 236 -12.67 -9.51 1.88
N LEU A 237 -12.42 -10.07 0.71
CA LEU A 237 -11.63 -11.27 0.50
C LEU A 237 -10.34 -10.90 -0.23
N ILE A 238 -9.21 -11.38 0.29
CA ILE A 238 -7.88 -11.11 -0.24
C ILE A 238 -7.21 -12.44 -0.56
N PHE A 239 -6.59 -12.53 -1.73
CA PHE A 239 -5.82 -13.66 -2.19
C PHE A 239 -4.45 -13.19 -2.68
N ASN A 240 -3.39 -13.87 -2.25
CA ASN A 240 -2.02 -13.61 -2.65
C ASN A 240 -1.32 -14.93 -2.97
N SER A 241 -0.64 -14.98 -4.11
CA SER A 241 0.15 -16.12 -4.55
C SER A 241 1.46 -15.65 -5.16
N VAL A 242 2.54 -16.31 -4.77
CA VAL A 242 3.89 -16.04 -5.23
C VAL A 242 4.56 -17.35 -5.58
N ASP A 243 5.13 -17.43 -6.78
CA ASP A 243 5.98 -18.53 -7.22
C ASP A 243 7.31 -17.93 -7.71
N ILE A 244 8.39 -18.25 -6.99
CA ILE A 244 9.74 -17.76 -7.28
C ILE A 244 10.66 -18.95 -7.48
N LYS A 245 11.42 -18.91 -8.58
CA LYS A 245 12.54 -19.81 -8.86
C LYS A 245 13.72 -18.94 -9.22
N ALA A 246 14.72 -18.89 -8.34
CA ALA A 246 15.87 -18.02 -8.49
C ALA A 246 17.14 -18.75 -8.07
N ASP A 247 18.22 -18.48 -8.79
CA ASP A 247 19.57 -18.92 -8.45
C ASP A 247 20.19 -17.91 -7.46
N ASP A 248 20.96 -18.41 -6.47
CA ASP A 248 21.65 -17.56 -5.50
C ASP A 248 23.13 -17.40 -5.87
N PRO A 249 23.57 -16.22 -6.37
CA PRO A 249 24.96 -15.98 -6.76
C PRO A 249 25.92 -15.84 -5.57
N GLY A 250 25.39 -15.73 -4.34
CA GLY A 250 26.18 -15.61 -3.12
C GLY A 250 27.06 -14.35 -3.02
N GLY A 251 27.80 -14.26 -1.92
CA GLY A 251 28.81 -13.22 -1.69
C GLY A 251 30.05 -13.43 -2.56
N ALA A 252 30.69 -12.33 -2.97
CA ALA A 252 31.99 -12.37 -3.64
C ALA A 252 33.10 -12.07 -2.62
N ASN A 253 34.15 -12.91 -2.62
CA ASN A 253 35.39 -12.62 -1.90
C ASN A 253 36.29 -11.73 -2.78
N GLN A 254 37.26 -11.05 -2.17
CA GLN A 254 38.15 -10.09 -2.85
C GLN A 254 38.82 -10.67 -4.10
N SER A 255 39.22 -11.95 -4.06
CA SER A 255 39.83 -12.68 -5.19
C SER A 255 38.92 -12.93 -6.39
N ARG A 256 37.59 -12.82 -6.24
CA ARG A 256 36.63 -12.95 -7.35
C ARG A 256 36.23 -11.63 -7.98
N MET A 257 36.64 -10.49 -7.42
CA MET A 257 36.34 -9.17 -8.01
C MET A 257 37.43 -8.66 -8.97
N GLU A 258 38.61 -9.30 -8.97
CA GLU A 258 39.80 -8.87 -9.73
C GLU A 258 40.09 -9.71 -10.99
N GLY A 259 39.23 -10.68 -11.32
CA GLY A 259 39.35 -11.55 -12.50
C GLY A 259 38.21 -11.33 -13.48
#